data_AF-A0A3G3K5N4-F1
#
_entry.id   AF-A0A3G3K5N4-F1
#
_cell.length_a   1.000
_cell.length_b   1.000
_cell.length_c   1.000
_cell.angle_alpha   90.00
_cell.angle_beta   90.00
_cell.angle_gamma   90.00
#
_symmetry.space_group_name_H-M   'P 1'
#
loop_
_entity.id
_entity.type
_entity.pdbx_description
1 polymer ?
#
loop_
_entity_poly.entity_id
_entity_poly.type
_entity_poly.pdbx_seq_one_letter_code
_entity_poly.pdbx_strand_id
1 'polypeptide(L)'
;MFTLACMFLLELASLAAFARWGHRFGLWAAIGIPVLVLVVWSLFLAPKASIPVFFPPVREVLKLVVFAAASAALYASGLSGWAVAMLAVSVIVVALIFSLGLVSEMPDDIAK
;
A
#
# COMPACT_ATOMS: atom_id res chain seq x y z
N MET A 1 7.78 7.40 -13.49
CA MET A 1 8.74 7.63 -12.38
C MET A 1 8.05 8.21 -11.15
N PHE A 2 7.27 9.30 -11.28
CA PHE A 2 6.58 9.94 -10.15
C PHE A 2 5.66 9.02 -9.34
N THR A 3 4.81 8.22 -10.00
CA THR A 3 3.87 7.29 -9.34
C THR A 3 4.54 6.24 -8.47
N LEU A 4 5.72 5.73 -8.88
CA LEU A 4 6.50 4.79 -8.09
C LEU A 4 7.06 5.45 -6.82
N ALA A 5 7.50 6.70 -6.91
CA ALA A 5 7.97 7.45 -5.75
C ALA A 5 6.83 7.69 -4.74
N CYS A 6 5.64 8.07 -5.20
CA CYS A 6 4.45 8.18 -4.33
C CYS A 6 4.14 6.86 -3.64
N MET A 7 4.28 5.75 -4.36
CA MET A 7 3.98 4.43 -3.80
C MET A 7 5.00 3.99 -2.75
N PHE A 8 6.28 4.29 -2.98
CA PHE A 8 7.32 4.08 -1.98
C PHE A 8 7.09 4.93 -0.72
N LEU A 9 6.68 6.19 -0.87
CA LEU A 9 6.34 7.04 0.28
C LEU A 9 5.13 6.50 1.06
N LEU A 10 4.11 5.99 0.37
CA LEU A 10 2.97 5.31 1.01
C LEU A 10 3.40 4.05 1.77
N GLU A 11 4.33 3.27 1.21
CA GLU A 11 4.92 2.11 1.87
C GLU A 11 5.61 2.52 3.19
N LEU A 12 6.51 3.50 3.14
CA LEU A 12 7.18 4.01 4.34
C LEU A 12 6.19 4.57 5.37
N ALA A 13 5.21 5.34 4.92
CA ALA A 13 4.15 5.88 5.79
C ALA A 13 3.34 4.76 6.46
N SER A 14 3.05 3.68 5.73
CA SER A 14 2.33 2.52 6.27
C SER A 14 3.10 1.79 7.36
N LEU A 15 4.42 1.63 7.19
CA LEU A 15 5.27 1.02 8.21
C LEU A 15 5.34 1.89 9.46
N ALA A 16 5.46 3.22 9.30
CA ALA A 16 5.41 4.15 10.42
C ALA A 16 4.06 4.12 11.16
N ALA A 17 2.95 4.04 10.43
CA ALA A 17 1.61 3.88 10.98
C ALA A 17 1.47 2.61 11.82
N PHE A 18 1.91 1.47 11.28
CA PHE A 18 1.89 0.19 12.00
C PHE A 18 2.81 0.19 13.20
N ALA A 19 4.00 0.80 13.11
CA ALA A 19 4.93 0.91 14.22
C ALA A 19 4.32 1.75 15.37
N ARG A 20 3.68 2.87 15.02
CA ARG A 20 3.04 3.76 15.99
C ARG A 20 1.86 3.08 16.69
N TRP A 21 1.03 2.38 15.94
CA TRP A 21 -0.08 1.61 16.51
C TRP A 21 0.44 0.44 17.36
N GLY A 22 1.44 -0.29 16.86
CA GLY A 22 2.11 -1.39 17.56
C GLY A 22 2.74 -0.97 18.89
N HIS A 23 3.24 0.26 19.00
CA HIS A 23 3.78 0.80 20.24
C HIS A 23 2.80 0.75 21.42
N ARG A 24 1.48 0.73 21.16
CA ARG A 24 0.45 0.55 22.19
C ARG A 24 0.49 -0.81 22.88
N PHE A 25 1.04 -1.82 22.20
CA PHE A 25 1.20 -3.18 22.71
C PHE A 25 2.63 -3.47 23.16
N GLY A 26 3.55 -2.52 23.00
CA GLY A 26 4.96 -2.61 23.40
C GLY A 26 5.96 -2.55 22.23
N LEU A 27 7.25 -2.50 22.54
CA LEU A 27 8.33 -2.38 21.55
C LEU A 27 8.39 -3.57 20.58
N TRP A 28 8.10 -4.78 21.06
CA TRP A 28 8.08 -5.98 20.23
C TRP A 28 7.01 -5.89 19.14
N ALA A 29 5.84 -5.32 19.43
CA ALA A 29 4.76 -5.12 18.45
C ALA A 29 5.04 -3.94 17.51
N ALA A 30 5.67 -2.87 18.03
CA ALA A 30 6.09 -1.72 17.23
C ALA A 30 7.09 -2.09 16.12
N ILE A 31 7.87 -3.16 16.31
CA ILE A 31 8.83 -3.67 15.33
C ILE A 31 8.22 -4.86 14.57
N GLY A 32 7.62 -5.81 15.30
CA GLY A 32 7.12 -7.06 14.76
C GLY A 32 6.00 -6.86 13.72
N ILE A 33 5.08 -5.92 13.95
CA ILE A 33 3.98 -5.67 13.01
C ILE A 33 4.52 -5.10 11.67
N PRO A 34 5.34 -4.03 11.64
CA PRO A 34 5.98 -3.58 10.40
C PRO A 34 6.82 -4.66 9.70
N VAL A 35 7.56 -5.47 10.44
CA VAL A 35 8.37 -6.56 9.86
C VAL A 35 7.48 -7.62 9.21
N LEU A 36 6.39 -8.03 9.86
CA LEU A 36 5.43 -8.96 9.26
C LEU A 36 4.81 -8.39 8.00
N VAL A 37 4.43 -7.10 8.00
CA VAL A 37 3.89 -6.42 6.83
C VAL A 37 4.92 -6.39 5.69
N LEU A 38 6.18 -6.06 5.97
CA LEU A 38 7.27 -6.10 4.99
C LEU A 38 7.46 -7.49 4.38
N VAL A 39 7.42 -8.53 5.20
CA VAL A 39 7.56 -9.92 4.73
C VAL A 39 6.40 -10.30 3.80
N VAL A 40 5.15 -10.03 4.22
CA VAL A 40 3.97 -10.27 3.38
C VAL A 40 4.04 -9.47 2.08
N TRP A 41 4.44 -8.21 2.15
CA TRP A 41 4.60 -7.35 0.99
C TRP A 41 5.65 -7.89 0.02
N SER A 42 6.82 -8.29 0.55
CA SER A 42 7.93 -8.83 -0.24
C SER A 42 7.59 -10.16 -0.90
N LEU A 43 6.78 -11.00 -0.23
CA LEU A 43 6.39 -12.31 -0.74
C LEU A 43 5.37 -12.22 -1.87
N PHE A 44 4.38 -11.32 -1.76
CA PHE A 44 3.19 -11.33 -2.63
C PHE A 44 2.98 -10.07 -3.47
N LEU A 45 3.33 -8.88 -2.95
CA LEU A 45 2.96 -7.59 -3.54
C LEU A 45 4.12 -6.93 -4.30
N ALA A 46 5.36 -7.29 -3.99
CA ALA A 46 6.55 -6.73 -4.61
C ALA A 46 6.61 -7.02 -6.13
N PRO A 47 7.21 -6.12 -6.94
CA PRO A 47 7.42 -6.37 -8.37
C PRO A 47 8.25 -7.63 -8.65
N LYS A 48 9.15 -7.98 -7.70
CA LYS A 48 9.94 -9.22 -7.69
C LYS A 48 9.47 -10.18 -6.59
N ALA A 49 8.16 -10.23 -6.36
CA ALA A 49 7.56 -11.14 -5.38
C ALA A 49 8.02 -12.58 -5.62
N SER A 50 8.42 -13.26 -4.55
CA SER A 50 8.82 -14.67 -4.63
C SER A 50 7.66 -15.58 -5.02
N ILE A 51 6.43 -15.19 -4.63
CA ILE A 51 5.19 -15.85 -5.02
C ILE A 51 4.33 -14.80 -5.74
N PRO A 52 4.53 -14.61 -7.05
CA PRO A 52 3.83 -13.56 -7.78
C PRO A 52 2.33 -13.85 -7.80
N VAL A 53 1.54 -12.87 -7.37
CA VAL A 53 0.10 -12.88 -7.61
C VAL A 53 -0.13 -12.71 -9.11
N PHE A 54 -0.52 -13.78 -9.80
CA PHE A 54 -0.61 -13.85 -11.26
C PHE A 54 -1.70 -12.95 -11.87
N PHE A 55 -2.61 -12.38 -11.06
CA PHE A 55 -3.66 -11.48 -11.51
C PHE A 55 -3.32 -10.02 -11.17
N PRO A 56 -2.97 -9.18 -12.16
CA PRO A 56 -2.60 -7.78 -11.93
C PRO A 56 -3.61 -6.95 -11.12
N PRO A 57 -4.95 -7.06 -11.36
CA PRO A 57 -5.94 -6.31 -10.59
C PRO A 57 -5.94 -6.69 -9.10
N VAL A 58 -5.82 -7.98 -8.81
CA VAL A 58 -5.83 -8.50 -7.43
C VAL A 58 -4.65 -7.98 -6.63
N ARG A 59 -3.48 -7.86 -7.26
CA ARG A 59 -2.28 -7.30 -6.63
C ARG A 59 -2.48 -5.85 -6.20
N GLU A 60 -3.12 -5.03 -7.05
CA GLU A 60 -3.36 -3.61 -6.73
C GLU A 60 -4.42 -3.45 -5.63
N VAL A 61 -5.46 -4.28 -5.63
CA VAL A 61 -6.46 -4.33 -4.54
C VAL A 61 -5.80 -4.71 -3.21
N LEU A 62 -4.92 -5.71 -3.20
CA LEU A 62 -4.19 -6.11 -1.99
C LEU A 62 -3.33 -4.98 -1.41
N LYS A 63 -2.64 -4.20 -2.25
CA LYS A 63 -1.91 -3.01 -1.78
C LYS A 63 -2.83 -2.01 -1.10
N LEU A 64 -4.00 -1.75 -1.71
CA LEU A 64 -4.99 -0.84 -1.15
C LEU A 64 -5.50 -1.33 0.22
N VAL A 65 -5.71 -2.65 0.38
CA VAL A 65 -6.10 -3.25 1.66
C VAL A 65 -5.03 -3.00 2.73
N VAL A 66 -3.75 -3.18 2.41
CA VAL A 66 -2.64 -2.91 3.35
C VAL A 66 -2.61 -1.44 3.76
N PHE A 67 -2.76 -0.52 2.80
CA PHE A 67 -2.80 0.91 3.10
C PHE A 67 -4.04 1.34 3.89
N ALA A 68 -5.19 0.73 3.62
CA ALA A 68 -6.40 0.94 4.42
C ALA A 68 -6.22 0.45 5.86
N ALA A 69 -5.57 -0.71 6.06
CA ALA A 69 -5.22 -1.21 7.38
C ALA A 69 -4.25 -0.28 8.11
N ALA A 70 -3.27 0.29 7.42
CA ALA A 70 -2.36 1.28 7.98
C ALA A 70 -3.09 2.60 8.35
N SER A 71 -4.02 3.05 7.52
CA SER A 71 -4.89 4.18 7.84
C SER A 71 -5.75 3.90 9.09
N ALA A 72 -6.34 2.71 9.19
CA ALA A 72 -7.08 2.29 10.39
C ALA A 72 -6.19 2.26 11.63
N ALA A 73 -4.93 1.84 11.50
CA ALA A 73 -3.93 1.88 12.57
C ALA A 73 -3.61 3.31 13.02
N LEU A 74 -3.49 4.28 12.09
CA LEU A 74 -3.35 5.71 12.42
C LEU A 74 -4.58 6.28 13.11
N TYR A 75 -5.77 5.92 12.62
CA TYR A 75 -7.04 6.35 13.20
C TYR A 75 -7.16 5.84 14.64
N ALA A 76 -6.91 4.55 14.84
CA ALA A 76 -6.86 3.95 16.17
C ALA A 76 -5.83 4.66 17.04
N SER A 77 -4.68 5.06 16.48
CA SER A 77 -3.61 5.81 17.15
C SER A 77 -3.98 7.24 17.59
N GLY A 78 -5.16 7.75 17.20
CA GLY A 78 -5.64 9.10 17.53
C GLY A 78 -5.27 10.16 16.50
N LEU A 79 -4.62 9.77 15.39
CA LEU A 79 -4.21 10.67 14.31
C LEU A 79 -5.24 10.63 13.17
N SER A 80 -6.49 10.98 13.47
CA SER A 80 -7.61 10.87 12.52
C SER A 80 -7.40 11.67 11.23
N GLY A 81 -6.86 12.89 11.31
CA GLY A 81 -6.53 13.70 10.12
C GLY A 81 -5.51 13.02 9.20
N TRP A 82 -4.46 12.45 9.77
CA TRP A 82 -3.44 11.70 9.00
C TRP A 82 -3.99 10.38 8.45
N ALA A 83 -4.89 9.72 9.18
CA ALA A 83 -5.55 8.51 8.69
C ALA A 83 -6.36 8.79 7.42
N VAL A 84 -7.17 9.85 7.42
CA VAL A 84 -7.98 10.24 6.26
C VAL A 84 -7.09 10.64 5.09
N ALA A 85 -6.07 11.46 5.34
CA ALA A 85 -5.12 11.87 4.31
C ALA A 85 -4.42 10.66 3.68
N MET A 86 -3.94 9.73 4.49
CA MET A 86 -3.27 8.52 4.02
C MET A 86 -4.22 7.65 3.18
N LEU A 87 -5.47 7.45 3.63
CA LEU A 87 -6.45 6.66 2.88
C LEU A 87 -6.75 7.31 1.53
N ALA A 88 -7.00 8.63 1.51
CA ALA A 88 -7.29 9.38 0.30
C ALA A 88 -6.12 9.30 -0.71
N VAL A 89 -4.89 9.56 -0.27
CA VAL A 89 -3.70 9.47 -1.13
C VAL A 89 -3.51 8.05 -1.64
N SER A 90 -3.73 7.04 -0.81
CA SER A 90 -3.60 5.63 -1.20
C SER A 90 -4.59 5.25 -2.30
N VAL A 91 -5.86 5.65 -2.15
CA VAL A 91 -6.90 5.41 -3.17
C VAL A 91 -6.52 6.08 -4.50
N ILE A 92 -6.11 7.35 -4.46
CA ILE A 92 -5.73 8.10 -5.67
C ILE A 92 -4.55 7.46 -6.39
N VAL A 93 -3.48 7.13 -5.65
CA VAL A 93 -2.26 6.56 -6.25
C VAL A 93 -2.52 5.15 -6.80
N VAL A 94 -3.22 4.29 -6.05
CA VAL A 94 -3.58 2.94 -6.55
C VAL A 94 -4.48 3.04 -7.77
N ALA A 95 -5.50 3.90 -7.76
CA ALA A 95 -6.40 4.08 -8.89
C ALA A 95 -5.66 4.59 -10.12
N LEU A 96 -4.72 5.54 -9.96
CA LEU A 96 -3.90 6.02 -11.06
C LEU A 96 -3.03 4.90 -11.66
N ILE A 97 -2.40 4.08 -10.82
CA ILE A 97 -1.58 2.94 -11.27
C ILE A 97 -2.44 1.91 -12.00
N PHE A 98 -3.62 1.60 -11.46
CA PHE A 98 -4.56 0.67 -12.07
C PHE A 98 -5.04 1.14 -13.44
N SER A 99 -5.45 2.41 -13.56
CA SER A 99 -5.86 3.01 -14.83
C SER A 99 -4.73 3.04 -15.86
N LEU A 100 -3.50 3.35 -15.45
CA LEU A 100 -2.33 3.32 -16.34
C LEU A 100 -2.00 1.90 -16.83
N GLY A 101 -2.15 0.90 -15.95
CA GLY A 101 -2.00 -0.51 -16.33
C GLY A 101 -3.04 -0.94 -17.36
N LEU A 102 -4.29 -0.55 -17.17
CA LEU A 102 -5.38 -0.81 -18.14
C LEU A 102 -5.12 -0.16 -19.50
N VAL A 103 -4.63 1.08 -19.53
CA VAL A 103 -4.30 1.76 -20.80
C VAL A 103 -3.20 1.02 -21.56
N SER A 104 -2.23 0.43 -20.87
CA SER A 104 -1.14 -0.32 -21.54
C SER A 104 -1.56 -1.66 -22.14
N GLU A 105 -2.73 -2.20 -21.76
CA GLU A 105 -3.27 -3.45 -22.30
C GLU A 105 -4.27 -3.22 -23.45
N MET A 106 -4.63 -1.97 -23.75
CA MET A 106 -5.58 -1.63 -24.82
C MET A 106 -4.88 -1.68 -26.19
N PRO A 107 -5.45 -2.36 -27.21
CA PRO A 107 -4.91 -2.35 -28.57
C PRO A 107 -4.76 -0.91 -29.08
N ASP A 108 -3.61 -0.60 -29.69
CA ASP A 108 -3.27 0.74 -30.22
C ASP A 108 -4.35 1.33 -31.15
N ASP A 109 -5.19 0.45 -31.72
CA ASP A 109 -6.27 0.76 -32.65
C ASP A 109 -7.43 1.56 -32.03
N ILE A 110 -7.61 1.51 -30.70
CA ILE A 110 -8.72 2.15 -29.96
C ILE A 110 -8.26 3.41 -29.20
N ALA A 111 -6.95 3.67 -29.11
CA ALA A 111 -6.38 4.77 -28.33
C ALA A 111 -6.39 6.15 -29.02
N LYS A 112 -7.08 6.31 -30.17
CA LYS A 112 -7.21 7.58 -30.90
C LYS A 112 -8.56 8.24 -30.72
#